data_AF-A0A7J4SG88-F1
#
_entry.id   AF-A0A7J4SG88-F1
#
_cell.length_a   1.000
_cell.length_b   1.000
_cell.length_c   1.000
_cell.angle_alpha   90.00
_cell.angle_beta   90.00
_cell.angle_gamma   90.00
#
_symmetry.space_group_name_H-M   'P 1'
#
loop_
_entity.id
_entity.type
_entity.pdbx_description
1 polymer ?
#
loop_
_entity_poly.entity_id
_entity_poly.type
_entity_poly.pdbx_seq_one_letter_code
_entity_poly.pdbx_strand_id
1 'polypeptide(L)'
;KVVLDLGLEWQKITGKPMVFGVFAARKDTSKASIKQAHNCLLEQLTEFETNTVRREEIVKLSSQNSGLSVERLDQYFSEVFNRLDEDHILGLNQFLRDACELENGAEFIQF
;
A
#
# COMPACT_ATOMS: atom_id res chain seq x y z
N LYS A 1 12.74 16.23 -20.07
CA LYS A 1 11.94 16.47 -18.85
C LYS A 1 12.56 15.61 -17.76
N VAL A 2 13.03 16.19 -16.65
CA VAL A 2 13.54 15.38 -15.51
C VAL A 2 12.32 14.78 -14.81
N VAL A 3 12.31 13.47 -14.64
CA VAL A 3 11.31 12.74 -13.85
C VAL A 3 12.05 12.17 -12.66
N LEU A 4 11.77 12.71 -11.47
CA LEU A 4 12.34 12.23 -10.23
C LEU A 4 11.35 11.25 -9.59
N ASP A 5 11.82 10.04 -9.31
CA ASP A 5 11.06 9.05 -8.55
C ASP A 5 11.29 9.29 -7.05
N LEU A 6 10.29 9.84 -6.38
CA LEU A 6 10.37 10.17 -4.95
C LEU A 6 10.49 8.92 -4.06
N GLY A 7 9.92 7.79 -4.48
CA GLY A 7 10.06 6.53 -3.74
C GLY A 7 11.50 6.02 -3.82
N LEU A 8 12.12 6.11 -5.00
CA LEU A 8 13.52 5.75 -5.19
C LEU A 8 14.47 6.69 -4.43
N GLU A 9 14.25 8.00 -4.45
CA GLU A 9 15.06 8.95 -3.69
C GLU A 9 14.92 8.74 -2.17
N TRP A 10 13.70 8.49 -1.69
CA TRP A 10 13.47 8.12 -0.29
C TRP A 10 14.27 6.88 0.10
N GLN A 11 14.22 5.84 -0.73
CA GLN A 11 14.98 4.60 -0.50
C GLN A 11 16.48 4.85 -0.48
N LYS A 12 17.02 5.70 -1.38
CA LYS A 12 18.43 6.07 -1.39
C LYS A 12 18.87 6.81 -0.12
N ILE A 13 18.03 7.71 0.40
CA ILE A 13 18.34 8.53 1.57
C ILE A 13 18.23 7.72 2.87
N THR A 14 17.19 6.90 3.00
CA THR A 14 16.82 6.27 4.28
C THR A 14 17.15 4.77 4.36
N GLY A 15 17.43 4.15 3.22
CA GLY A 15 17.56 2.70 3.07
C GLY A 15 16.24 1.93 3.20
N LYS A 16 15.09 2.60 3.29
CA LYS A 16 13.79 1.99 3.61
C LYS A 16 12.78 2.19 2.48
N PRO A 17 11.81 1.27 2.31
CA PRO A 17 10.71 1.49 1.38
C PRO A 17 9.85 2.70 1.78
N MET A 18 9.27 3.38 0.80
CA MET A 18 8.33 4.48 1.03
C MET A 18 6.91 3.95 1.11
N VAL A 19 6.17 4.32 2.16
CA VAL A 19 4.74 3.98 2.33
C VAL A 19 3.89 5.15 1.89
N PHE A 20 3.16 5.01 0.79
CA PHE A 20 2.30 6.06 0.23
C PHE A 20 0.89 6.08 0.80
N GLY A 21 0.39 4.96 1.31
CA GLY A 21 -0.96 4.84 1.80
C GLY A 21 -1.14 3.66 2.74
N VAL A 22 -2.05 3.82 3.69
CA VAL A 22 -2.47 2.79 4.63
C VAL A 22 -4.00 2.80 4.74
N PHE A 23 -4.58 1.64 5.05
CA PHE A 23 -5.97 1.60 5.52
C PHE A 23 -5.99 1.96 7.01
N ALA A 24 -6.78 2.97 7.36
CA ALA A 24 -6.94 3.44 8.74
C ALA A 24 -8.41 3.43 9.14
N ALA A 25 -8.67 3.23 10.43
CA ALA A 25 -9.99 3.33 11.04
C ALA A 25 -9.96 4.33 12.19
N ARG A 26 -11.09 4.98 12.47
CA ARG A 26 -11.23 5.81 13.68
C ARG A 26 -11.06 4.95 14.94
N LYS A 27 -10.50 5.54 16.00
CA LYS A 27 -10.26 4.85 17.28
C LYS A 27 -11.55 4.36 17.97
N ASP A 28 -12.70 4.96 17.65
CA ASP A 28 -14.02 4.61 18.19
C ASP A 28 -14.80 3.61 17.34
N THR A 29 -14.26 3.16 16.21
CA THR A 29 -14.89 2.12 15.38
C THR A 29 -14.84 0.77 16.11
N SER A 30 -15.93 -0.02 15.99
CA SER A 30 -16.00 -1.33 16.64
C SER A 30 -14.88 -2.27 16.15
N LYS A 31 -14.15 -2.89 17.09
CA LYS A 31 -13.05 -3.82 16.77
C LYS A 31 -13.52 -4.99 15.91
N ALA A 32 -14.74 -5.47 16.12
CA ALA A 32 -15.34 -6.53 15.32
C ALA A 32 -15.52 -6.11 13.85
N SER A 33 -16.02 -4.90 13.61
CA SER A 33 -16.18 -4.36 12.25
C SER A 33 -14.83 -4.15 11.57
N ILE A 34 -13.82 -3.64 12.29
CA ILE A 34 -12.46 -3.47 11.72
C ILE A 34 -11.86 -4.84 11.38
N LYS A 35 -12.01 -5.85 12.24
CA LYS A 35 -11.51 -7.21 11.98
C LYS A 35 -12.15 -7.83 10.73
N GLN A 36 -13.46 -7.63 10.55
CA GLN A 36 -14.17 -8.10 9.36
C GLN A 36 -13.67 -7.42 8.08
N ALA A 37 -13.51 -6.09 8.10
CA ALA A 37 -13.00 -5.34 6.97
C ALA A 37 -11.55 -5.73 6.63
N HIS A 38 -10.70 -5.88 7.65
CA HIS A 38 -9.32 -6.32 7.51
C HIS A 38 -9.22 -7.70 6.84
N ASN A 39 -10.01 -8.67 7.29
CA ASN A 39 -10.02 -10.00 6.70
C ASN A 39 -10.47 -9.95 5.23
N CYS A 40 -11.52 -9.19 4.92
CA CYS A 40 -11.99 -9.01 3.54
C CYS A 40 -10.90 -8.41 2.63
N LEU A 41 -10.16 -7.40 3.11
CA LEU A 41 -9.03 -6.81 2.38
C LEU A 41 -7.91 -7.83 2.12
N LEU A 42 -7.56 -8.65 3.12
CA LEU A 42 -6.54 -9.69 2.98
C LEU A 42 -6.98 -10.80 2.01
N GLU A 43 -8.25 -11.20 2.05
CA GLU A 43 -8.82 -12.17 1.12
C GLU A 43 -8.76 -11.63 -0.31
N GLN A 44 -9.18 -10.39 -0.56
CA GLN A 44 -9.09 -9.78 -1.89
C GLN A 44 -7.66 -9.61 -2.38
N LEU A 45 -6.71 -9.24 -1.49
CA LEU A 45 -5.30 -9.16 -1.84
C LEU A 45 -4.75 -10.53 -2.23
N THR A 46 -5.05 -11.56 -1.45
CA THR A 46 -4.61 -12.94 -1.72
C THR A 46 -5.19 -13.45 -3.04
N GLU A 47 -6.47 -13.19 -3.29
CA GLU A 47 -7.11 -13.55 -4.55
C GLU A 47 -6.44 -12.83 -5.74
N PHE A 48 -6.12 -11.54 -5.61
CA PHE A 48 -5.41 -10.79 -6.65
C PHE A 48 -4.00 -11.33 -6.93
N GLU A 49 -3.29 -11.80 -5.91
CA GLU A 49 -1.91 -12.32 -6.05
C GLU A 49 -1.87 -13.76 -6.58
N THR A 50 -2.87 -14.58 -6.27
CA THR A 50 -2.84 -16.04 -6.52
C THR A 50 -3.76 -16.50 -7.64
N ASN A 51 -4.77 -15.72 -8.03
CA ASN A 51 -5.69 -16.05 -9.11
C ASN A 51 -5.43 -15.17 -10.34
N THR A 52 -4.78 -15.75 -11.36
CA THR A 52 -4.46 -15.06 -12.61
C THR A 52 -5.69 -14.51 -13.32
N VAL A 53 -6.81 -15.24 -13.33
CA VAL A 53 -8.05 -14.78 -13.98
C VAL A 53 -8.56 -13.53 -13.27
N ARG A 54 -8.60 -13.55 -11.94
CA ARG A 54 -9.01 -12.39 -11.13
C ARG A 54 -8.09 -11.19 -11.36
N ARG A 55 -6.78 -11.41 -11.43
CA ARG A 55 -5.79 -10.37 -11.71
C ARG A 55 -6.04 -9.71 -13.07
N GLU A 56 -6.18 -10.52 -14.13
CA GLU A 56 -6.42 -10.04 -15.49
C GLU A 56 -7.72 -9.22 -15.58
N GLU A 57 -8.79 -9.67 -14.93
CA GLU A 57 -10.05 -8.92 -14.82
C GLU A 57 -9.83 -7.53 -14.20
N ILE A 58 -9.10 -7.47 -13.07
CA ILE A 58 -8.83 -6.22 -12.35
C ILE A 58 -7.96 -5.27 -13.19
N VAL A 59 -6.92 -5.76 -13.86
CA VAL A 59 -6.08 -4.95 -14.76
C VAL A 59 -6.92 -4.38 -15.90
N LYS A 60 -7.77 -5.20 -16.53
CA LYS A 60 -8.63 -4.78 -17.63
C LYS A 60 -9.65 -3.71 -17.19
N LEU A 61 -10.30 -3.91 -16.06
CA LEU A 61 -11.23 -2.93 -15.47
C LEU A 61 -10.51 -1.61 -15.13
N SER A 62 -9.31 -1.70 -14.57
CA SER A 62 -8.50 -0.53 -14.23
C SER A 62 -8.06 0.26 -15.47
N SER A 63 -7.74 -0.43 -16.57
CA SER A 63 -7.37 0.20 -17.85
C SER A 63 -8.52 1.03 -18.42
N GLN A 64 -9.74 0.49 -18.37
CA GLN A 64 -10.96 1.18 -18.85
C GLN A 64 -11.24 2.48 -18.09
N ASN A 65 -10.83 2.57 -16.82
CA ASN A 65 -11.14 3.70 -15.95
C ASN A 65 -10.00 4.72 -15.80
N SER A 66 -8.77 4.39 -16.21
CA SER A 66 -7.58 5.23 -15.96
C SER A 66 -6.97 5.85 -17.22
N GLY A 67 -7.34 5.38 -18.41
CA GLY A 67 -6.71 5.79 -19.68
C GLY A 67 -5.30 5.20 -19.89
N LEU A 68 -4.84 4.33 -18.98
CA LEU A 68 -3.59 3.59 -19.11
C LEU A 68 -3.83 2.26 -19.83
N SER A 69 -2.84 1.77 -20.58
CA SER A 69 -2.94 0.47 -21.22
C SER A 69 -2.90 -0.67 -20.18
N VAL A 70 -3.42 -1.83 -20.56
CA VAL A 70 -3.39 -3.05 -19.74
C VAL A 70 -1.96 -3.41 -19.37
N GLU A 71 -1.04 -3.33 -20.32
CA GLU A 71 0.37 -3.65 -20.13
C GLU A 71 1.03 -2.71 -19.12
N ARG A 72 0.71 -1.41 -19.19
CA ARG A 72 1.27 -0.44 -18.24
C ARG A 72 0.75 -0.65 -16.83
N LEU A 73 -0.52 -1.00 -16.68
CA LEU A 73 -1.12 -1.27 -15.37
C LEU A 73 -0.64 -2.58 -14.76
N ASP A 74 -0.49 -3.63 -15.56
CA ASP A 74 0.04 -4.90 -15.07
C ASP A 74 1.49 -4.75 -14.58
N GLN A 75 2.31 -3.98 -15.32
CA GLN A 75 3.64 -3.60 -14.86
C GLN A 75 3.56 -2.80 -13.55
N TYR A 76 2.73 -1.76 -13.50
CA TYR A 76 2.60 -0.91 -12.32
C TYR A 76 2.16 -1.68 -11.07
N PHE A 77 1.17 -2.57 -11.18
CA PHE A 77 0.74 -3.40 -10.05
C PHE A 77 1.78 -4.45 -9.62
N SER A 78 2.80 -4.69 -10.44
CA SER A 78 3.95 -5.51 -10.06
C SER A 78 5.06 -4.70 -9.39
N GLU A 79 5.07 -3.37 -9.56
CA GLU A 79 6.00 -2.43 -8.93
C GLU A 79 5.52 -2.01 -7.52
N VAL A 80 4.21 -2.08 -7.25
CA VAL A 80 3.61 -1.65 -5.98
C VAL A 80 3.47 -2.83 -5.00
N PHE A 81 4.01 -2.65 -3.78
CA PHE A 81 3.85 -3.59 -2.68
C PHE A 81 2.63 -3.20 -1.83
N ASN A 82 1.63 -4.08 -1.77
CA ASN A 82 0.39 -3.87 -0.99
C ASN A 82 0.41 -4.54 0.39
N ARG A 83 1.53 -5.18 0.74
CA ARG A 83 1.75 -5.79 2.06
C ARG A 83 2.61 -4.85 2.90
N LEU A 84 2.22 -4.68 4.16
CA LEU A 84 2.93 -3.84 5.12
C LEU A 84 3.72 -4.75 6.08
N ASP A 85 5.02 -4.93 5.82
CA ASP A 85 5.94 -5.66 6.70
C ASP A 85 6.71 -4.72 7.64
N GLU A 86 7.66 -5.29 8.40
CA GLU A 86 8.48 -4.55 9.36
C GLU A 86 9.30 -3.43 8.71
N ASP A 87 9.90 -3.66 7.55
CA ASP A 87 10.71 -2.64 6.86
C ASP A 87 9.84 -1.48 6.38
N HIS A 88 8.62 -1.77 5.92
CA HIS A 88 7.63 -0.75 5.58
C HIS A 88 7.19 0.05 6.81
N ILE A 89 6.99 -0.61 7.96
CA ILE A 89 6.65 0.07 9.21
C ILE A 89 7.80 0.97 9.68
N LEU A 90 9.05 0.52 9.57
CA LEU A 90 10.23 1.32 9.88
C LEU A 90 10.31 2.55 8.97
N GLY A 91 10.06 2.38 7.67
CA GLY A 91 10.02 3.47 6.69
C GLY A 91 8.91 4.49 6.99
N LEU A 92 7.69 4.01 7.23
CA LEU A 92 6.54 4.84 7.62
C LEU A 92 6.83 5.65 8.89
N ASN A 93 7.32 4.98 9.95
CA ASN A 93 7.60 5.66 11.21
C ASN A 93 8.73 6.67 11.09
N GLN A 94 9.72 6.42 10.22
CA GLN A 94 10.74 7.42 9.93
C GLN A 94 10.16 8.63 9.22
N PHE A 95 9.30 8.44 8.22
CA PHE A 95 8.60 9.55 7.57
C PHE A 95 7.75 10.36 8.56
N LEU A 96 6.97 9.70 9.42
CA LEU A 96 6.13 10.38 10.42
C LEU A 96 6.93 11.23 11.40
N ARG A 97 8.12 10.78 11.82
CA ARG A 97 9.02 11.57 12.66
C ARG A 97 9.65 12.72 11.89
N ASP A 98 10.36 12.39 10.81
CA ASP A 98 11.25 13.33 10.12
C ASP A 98 10.48 14.41 9.34
N ALA A 99 9.31 14.07 8.80
CA ALA A 99 8.51 14.97 7.95
C ALA A 99 7.21 15.47 8.59
N CYS A 100 6.68 14.76 9.60
CA CYS A 100 5.40 15.12 10.24
C CYS A 100 5.53 15.49 11.72
N GLU A 101 6.73 15.43 12.31
CA GLU A 101 6.98 15.74 13.74
C GLU A 101 6.15 14.87 14.70
N LEU A 102 5.82 13.64 14.29
CA LEU A 102 5.07 12.65 15.08
C LEU A 102 6.03 11.62 15.70
N GLU A 103 6.59 11.97 16.86
CA GLU A 103 7.61 11.17 17.56
C GLU A 103 7.19 9.72 17.86
N ASN A 104 5.92 9.51 18.19
CA ASN A 104 5.40 8.20 18.61
C ASN A 104 5.13 7.24 17.43
N GLY A 105 5.22 7.71 16.18
CA GLY A 105 4.93 6.91 14.99
C GLY A 105 3.47 6.48 14.87
N ALA A 106 3.24 5.44 14.07
CA ALA A 106 1.92 4.87 13.82
C ALA A 106 1.50 3.89 14.92
N GLU A 107 0.21 3.95 15.30
CA GLU A 107 -0.43 2.97 16.19
C GLU A 107 -1.12 1.89 15.35
N PHE A 108 -0.92 0.61 15.70
CA PHE A 108 -1.51 -0.52 15.00
C PHE A 108 -2.49 -1.27 15.91
N ILE A 109 -3.65 -1.61 15.35
CA ILE A 109 -4.62 -2.48 16.02
C ILE A 109 -4.18 -3.95 15.92
N GLN A 110 -4.33 -4.71 17.01
CA GLN A 110 -4.02 -6.15 17.05
C GLN A 110 -5.32 -6.98 17.08
N PHE A 111 -5.40 -8.06 16.27
CA PHE A 111 -6.61 -8.88 16.08
C PHE A 111 -6.50 -10.32 16.59
#